data_AF-A0A965I5L5-F1
#
_entry.id   AF-A0A965I5L5-F1
#
_cell.length_a   1.000
_cell.length_b   1.000
_cell.length_c   1.000
_cell.angle_alpha   90.00
_cell.angle_beta   90.00
_cell.angle_gamma   90.00
#
_symmetry.space_group_name_H-M   'P 1'
#
loop_
_entity.id
_entity.type
_entity.pdbx_description
1 polymer ?
#
loop_
_entity_poly.entity_id
_entity_poly.type
_entity_poly.pdbx_seq_one_letter_code
_entity_poly.pdbx_strand_id
1 'polypeptide(L)'
;MEYEWRLDDPDFGFENLTYRQVLERYRGCYLPVEEPMSLSDYRDIYHEYGIMPKMLDQEADPMFYVDDWACSDANSAKAYHYLSGLDLFGDEYAKGLRAGDLTFLENPNPASDYLGVISKDPISASLLQARLIELGQDTVVQIAG
;
A
#
# COMPACT_ATOMS: atom_id res chain seq x y z
N MET A 1 -7.81 -19.06 -13.18
CA MET A 1 -7.10 -17.83 -13.53
C MET A 1 -7.62 -16.79 -12.56
N GLU A 2 -6.72 -16.12 -11.85
CA GLU A 2 -7.06 -15.10 -10.85
C GLU A 2 -6.73 -13.74 -11.45
N TYR A 3 -7.56 -12.74 -11.15
CA TYR A 3 -7.37 -11.35 -11.55
C TYR A 3 -6.92 -10.56 -10.32
N GLU A 4 -5.86 -9.75 -10.46
CA GLU A 4 -5.37 -8.87 -9.40
C GLU A 4 -5.86 -7.44 -9.61
N TRP A 5 -6.31 -6.82 -8.53
CA TRP A 5 -6.78 -5.45 -8.51
C TRP A 5 -5.63 -4.49 -8.18
N ARG A 6 -5.48 -3.43 -8.99
CA ARG A 6 -4.42 -2.42 -8.85
C ARG A 6 -5.01 -1.03 -9.06
N LEU A 7 -4.52 -0.05 -8.30
CA LEU A 7 -4.84 1.37 -8.48
C LEU A 7 -3.73 2.04 -9.29
N ASP A 8 -4.06 2.87 -10.28
CA ASP A 8 -3.08 3.66 -11.06
C ASP A 8 -1.98 2.84 -11.80
N ASP A 9 -2.37 1.77 -12.50
CA ASP A 9 -1.44 1.01 -13.38
C ASP A 9 -0.97 1.85 -14.60
N PRO A 10 0.31 1.79 -15.03
CA PRO A 10 1.39 0.92 -14.55
C PRO A 10 2.04 1.38 -13.26
N ASP A 11 2.58 0.42 -12.50
CA ASP A 11 3.38 0.71 -11.31
C ASP A 11 4.77 1.26 -11.73
N PHE A 12 5.10 2.49 -11.33
CA PHE A 12 6.37 3.13 -11.67
C PHE A 12 7.54 2.69 -10.79
N GLY A 13 7.27 1.85 -9.77
CA GLY A 13 8.26 1.26 -8.89
C GLY A 13 8.74 2.19 -7.78
N PHE A 14 9.99 2.02 -7.37
CA PHE A 14 10.61 2.74 -6.26
C PHE A 14 10.94 4.19 -6.64
N GLU A 15 10.49 5.14 -5.82
CA GLU A 15 11.04 6.50 -5.82
C GLU A 15 12.43 6.49 -5.17
N ASN A 16 13.36 7.31 -5.66
CA ASN A 16 14.67 7.45 -5.02
C ASN A 16 14.53 8.28 -3.74
N LEU A 17 14.41 7.58 -2.60
CA LEU A 17 14.28 8.18 -1.28
C LEU A 17 15.60 8.14 -0.52
N THR A 18 15.85 9.13 0.34
CA THR A 18 16.92 9.05 1.34
C THR A 18 16.50 8.22 2.55
N TYR A 19 17.46 7.75 3.34
CA TYR A 19 17.15 7.05 4.61
C TYR A 19 16.26 7.89 5.54
N ARG A 20 16.44 9.20 5.57
CA ARG A 20 15.58 10.13 6.31
C ARG A 20 14.14 10.08 5.81
N GLN A 21 13.94 10.16 4.50
CA GLN A 21 12.60 10.15 3.91
C GLN A 21 11.91 8.80 4.11
N VAL A 22 12.65 7.68 4.05
CA VAL A 22 12.12 6.35 4.35
C VAL A 22 11.65 6.26 5.81
N LEU A 23 12.48 6.70 6.75
CA LEU A 23 12.14 6.69 8.18
C LEU A 23 10.90 7.54 8.48
N GLU A 24 10.76 8.69 7.83
CA GLU A 24 9.59 9.56 7.98
C GLU A 24 8.33 8.92 7.36
N ARG A 25 8.43 8.45 6.10
CA ARG A 25 7.30 7.93 5.32
C ARG A 25 6.74 6.61 5.86
N TYR A 26 7.63 5.68 6.20
CA TYR A 26 7.24 4.29 6.50
C TYR A 26 7.37 3.92 7.99
N ARG A 27 8.23 4.60 8.74
CA ARG A 27 8.52 4.26 10.15
C ARG A 27 8.02 5.31 11.14
N GLY A 28 7.43 6.41 10.66
CA GLY A 28 6.86 7.47 11.50
C GLY A 28 7.91 8.26 12.29
N CYS A 29 9.18 8.18 11.92
CA CYS A 29 10.27 8.91 12.56
C CYS A 29 10.46 10.26 11.88
N TYR A 30 9.99 11.33 12.52
CA TYR A 30 10.22 12.69 12.03
C TYR A 30 11.61 13.18 12.43
N LEU A 31 12.46 13.47 11.45
CA LEU A 31 13.86 13.86 11.68
C LEU A 31 14.13 15.26 11.11
N PRO A 32 14.41 16.28 11.96
CA PRO A 32 14.64 17.65 11.49
C PRO A 32 15.87 17.73 10.57
N VAL A 33 15.74 18.48 9.47
CA VAL A 33 16.78 18.62 8.43
C VAL A 33 17.82 19.68 8.82
N GLU A 34 17.37 20.81 9.37
CA GLU A 34 18.22 21.96 9.65
C GLU A 34 18.71 22.02 11.11
N GLU A 35 18.10 21.23 12.00
CA GLU A 35 18.45 21.20 13.42
C GLU A 35 19.24 19.94 13.77
N PRO A 36 20.35 20.07 14.52
CA PRO A 36 21.09 18.91 14.99
C PRO A 36 20.23 18.10 15.96
N MET A 37 20.05 16.81 15.66
CA MET A 37 19.34 15.88 16.55
C MET A 37 20.17 15.58 17.80
N SER A 38 19.50 15.11 18.85
CA SER A 38 20.20 14.72 20.06
C SER A 38 21.02 13.44 19.84
N LEU A 39 22.08 13.24 20.63
CA LEU A 39 22.85 12.00 20.59
C LEU A 39 22.01 10.76 20.94
N SER A 40 20.98 10.92 21.77
CA SER A 40 20.01 9.85 22.04
C SER A 40 19.23 9.46 20.80
N ASP A 41 18.72 10.41 20.03
CA ASP A 41 17.92 10.12 18.82
C ASP A 41 18.76 9.34 17.80
N TYR A 42 20.01 9.77 17.57
CA TYR A 42 20.93 9.05 16.69
C TYR A 42 21.23 7.63 17.17
N ARG A 43 21.37 7.44 18.49
CA ARG A 43 21.63 6.12 19.08
C ARG A 43 20.43 5.20 18.87
N ASP A 44 19.23 5.71 19.06
CA ASP A 44 18.00 4.93 18.92
C ASP A 44 17.77 4.55 17.45
N ILE A 45 17.97 5.48 16.51
CA ILE A 45 17.94 5.21 15.06
C ILE A 45 18.97 4.14 14.67
N TYR A 46 20.19 4.22 15.20
CA TYR A 46 21.22 3.22 14.92
C TYR A 46 20.86 1.85 15.49
N HIS A 47 20.31 1.78 16.70
CA HIS A 47 19.92 0.50 17.31
C HIS A 47 18.74 -0.16 16.62
N GLU A 48 17.77 0.63 16.19
CA GLU A 48 16.54 0.12 15.59
C GLU A 48 16.72 -0.20 14.10
N TYR A 49 17.42 0.68 13.37
CA TYR A 49 17.48 0.63 11.91
C TYR A 49 18.90 0.40 11.35
N GLY A 50 19.94 0.43 12.19
CA GLY A 50 21.34 0.30 11.74
C GLY A 50 21.87 1.51 10.97
N ILE A 51 21.14 2.63 10.97
CA ILE A 51 21.46 3.82 10.17
C ILE A 51 22.43 4.71 10.96
N MET A 52 23.58 5.02 10.37
CA MET A 52 24.50 6.00 10.94
C MET A 52 24.06 7.44 10.63
N PRO A 53 24.40 8.43 11.48
CA PRO A 53 24.05 9.85 11.24
C PRO A 53 24.39 10.34 9.83
N LYS A 54 25.56 9.95 9.31
CA LYS A 54 26.04 10.34 7.96
C LYS A 54 25.27 9.71 6.80
N MET A 55 24.44 8.70 7.06
CA MET A 55 23.66 7.98 6.05
C MET A 55 22.27 8.58 5.85
N LEU A 56 21.76 9.38 6.80
CA LEU A 56 20.39 9.89 6.78
C LEU A 56 20.02 10.58 5.46
N ASP A 57 20.93 11.39 4.93
CA ASP A 57 20.69 12.16 3.71
C ASP A 57 21.25 11.48 2.45
N GLN A 58 21.72 10.23 2.58
CA GLN A 58 22.11 9.39 1.43
C GLN A 58 20.89 8.66 0.88
N GLU A 59 20.93 8.37 -0.42
CA GLU A 59 19.94 7.50 -1.08
C GLU A 59 19.90 6.14 -0.36
N ALA A 60 18.69 5.72 -0.01
CA ALA A 60 18.44 4.46 0.67
C ALA A 60 18.50 3.30 -0.33
N ASP A 61 19.06 2.17 0.12
CA ASP A 61 18.92 0.90 -0.61
C ASP A 61 17.43 0.55 -0.75
N PRO A 62 16.89 0.33 -1.95
CA PRO A 62 15.51 -0.12 -2.13
C PRO A 62 15.14 -1.35 -1.29
N MET A 63 16.09 -2.26 -1.07
CA MET A 63 15.87 -3.45 -0.23
C MET A 63 15.66 -3.12 1.25
N PHE A 64 16.04 -1.92 1.70
CA PHE A 64 15.82 -1.48 3.08
C PHE A 64 14.34 -1.19 3.37
N TYR A 65 13.55 -0.81 2.36
CA TYR A 65 12.16 -0.38 2.54
C TYR A 65 11.17 -1.04 1.58
N VAL A 66 11.60 -2.06 0.84
CA VAL A 66 10.76 -2.75 -0.15
C VAL A 66 9.50 -3.33 0.47
N ASP A 67 9.59 -3.89 1.68
CA ASP A 67 8.46 -4.50 2.37
C ASP A 67 7.44 -3.43 2.81
N ASP A 68 7.92 -2.27 3.28
CA ASP A 68 7.06 -1.14 3.65
C ASP A 68 6.36 -0.54 2.44
N TRP A 69 7.10 -0.38 1.34
CA TRP A 69 6.58 0.07 0.06
C TRP A 69 5.53 -0.92 -0.45
N ALA A 70 5.80 -2.22 -0.41
CA ALA A 70 4.88 -3.27 -0.85
C ALA A 70 3.58 -3.27 -0.08
N CYS A 71 3.61 -2.91 1.21
CA CYS A 71 2.43 -2.82 2.07
C CYS A 71 1.64 -1.51 1.92
N SER A 72 2.23 -0.47 1.34
CA SER A 72 1.67 0.89 1.41
C SER A 72 1.48 1.53 0.04
N ASP A 73 2.55 1.58 -0.75
CA ASP A 73 2.64 2.39 -1.97
C ASP A 73 2.51 1.57 -3.26
N ALA A 74 2.71 0.26 -3.20
CA ALA A 74 2.46 -0.62 -4.32
C ALA A 74 1.00 -0.47 -4.79
N ASN A 75 0.78 -0.54 -6.10
CA ASN A 75 -0.56 -0.33 -6.67
C ASN A 75 -1.58 -1.36 -6.18
N SER A 76 -1.14 -2.58 -5.84
CA SER A 76 -1.96 -3.61 -5.20
C SER A 76 -2.35 -3.24 -3.76
N ALA A 77 -1.41 -2.70 -2.98
CA ALA A 77 -1.68 -2.25 -1.61
C ALA A 77 -2.58 -1.03 -1.59
N LYS A 78 -2.38 -0.08 -2.51
CA LYS A 78 -3.30 1.06 -2.70
C LYS A 78 -4.72 0.60 -3.02
N ALA A 79 -4.87 -0.37 -3.91
CA ALA A 79 -6.18 -0.96 -4.21
C ALA A 79 -6.80 -1.64 -2.98
N TYR A 80 -5.99 -2.40 -2.22
CA TYR A 80 -6.42 -3.00 -0.96
C TYR A 80 -6.94 -1.95 0.02
N HIS A 81 -6.15 -0.92 0.34
CA HIS A 81 -6.50 0.12 1.30
C HIS A 81 -7.71 0.95 0.86
N TYR A 82 -7.78 1.25 -0.44
CA TYR A 82 -8.91 1.97 -1.01
C TYR A 82 -10.22 1.17 -0.89
N LEU A 83 -10.21 -0.11 -1.30
CA LEU A 83 -11.38 -0.96 -1.30
C LEU A 83 -11.80 -1.39 0.12
N SER A 84 -10.85 -1.59 1.04
CA SER A 84 -11.15 -1.96 2.43
C SER A 84 -11.79 -0.82 3.23
N GLY A 85 -11.55 0.43 2.84
CA GLY A 85 -12.21 1.60 3.40
C GLY A 85 -13.65 1.81 2.94
N LEU A 86 -14.15 1.02 1.99
CA LEU A 86 -15.48 1.16 1.40
C LEU A 86 -16.46 0.10 1.91
N ASP A 87 -17.72 0.50 2.04
CA ASP A 87 -18.81 -0.44 2.30
C ASP A 87 -19.21 -1.21 1.01
N LEU A 88 -18.34 -2.11 0.57
CA LEU A 88 -18.53 -2.88 -0.66
C LEU A 88 -19.61 -3.95 -0.52
N PHE A 89 -19.71 -4.57 0.65
CA PHE A 89 -20.58 -5.71 0.91
C PHE A 89 -21.89 -5.34 1.62
N GLY A 90 -22.11 -4.08 1.99
CA GLY A 90 -23.34 -3.61 2.63
C GLY A 90 -23.65 -4.36 3.93
N ASP A 91 -24.88 -4.18 4.43
CA ASP A 91 -25.38 -5.01 5.53
C ASP A 91 -25.79 -6.41 5.03
N GLU A 92 -25.81 -7.40 5.92
CA GLU A 92 -26.18 -8.79 5.62
C GLU A 92 -27.61 -8.96 5.06
N TYR A 93 -28.45 -7.92 5.14
CA TYR A 93 -29.83 -7.84 4.64
C TYR A 93 -29.96 -7.01 3.34
N ALA A 94 -28.87 -6.43 2.84
CA ALA A 94 -28.86 -5.58 1.68
C ALA A 94 -29.12 -6.43 0.42
N LYS A 95 -30.31 -6.29 -0.14
CA LYS A 95 -30.67 -7.00 -1.38
C LYS A 95 -29.84 -6.49 -2.55
N GLY A 96 -29.12 -7.39 -3.21
CA GLY A 96 -28.51 -7.14 -4.53
C GLY A 96 -27.06 -6.65 -4.49
N LEU A 97 -26.27 -7.08 -3.51
CA LEU A 97 -24.86 -6.72 -3.35
C LEU A 97 -24.03 -7.01 -4.61
N ARG A 98 -23.34 -5.98 -5.10
CA ARG A 98 -22.62 -5.95 -6.39
C ARG A 98 -21.11 -5.91 -6.19
N ALA A 99 -20.55 -6.53 -5.16
CA ALA A 99 -19.08 -6.54 -4.98
C ALA A 99 -18.38 -7.63 -5.82
N GLY A 100 -19.09 -8.67 -6.26
CA GLY A 100 -18.47 -9.83 -6.90
C GLY A 100 -17.74 -10.75 -5.90
N ASP A 101 -16.79 -11.55 -6.40
CA ASP A 101 -15.94 -12.49 -5.65
C ASP A 101 -14.58 -11.85 -5.31
N LEU A 102 -14.59 -10.72 -4.59
CA LEU A 102 -13.38 -10.06 -4.13
C LEU A 102 -12.81 -10.77 -2.89
N THR A 103 -11.55 -11.18 -2.97
CA THR A 103 -10.79 -11.73 -1.85
C THR A 103 -9.67 -10.78 -1.50
N PHE A 104 -9.69 -10.26 -0.27
CA PHE A 104 -8.64 -9.43 0.29
C PHE A 104 -7.54 -10.33 0.84
N LEU A 105 -6.31 -10.13 0.37
CA LEU A 105 -5.13 -10.85 0.82
C LEU A 105 -4.26 -9.89 1.62
N GLU A 106 -3.98 -10.27 2.86
CA GLU A 106 -3.04 -9.60 3.74
C GLU A 106 -2.07 -10.66 4.26
N ASN A 107 -0.77 -10.45 4.01
CA ASN A 107 0.31 -11.29 4.49
C ASN A 107 0.05 -12.80 4.32
N PRO A 108 -0.20 -13.29 3.08
CA PRO A 108 -0.64 -14.66 2.84
C PRO A 108 0.38 -15.72 3.31
N ASN A 109 1.64 -15.33 3.52
CA ASN A 109 2.69 -16.18 4.06
C ASN A 109 3.51 -15.45 5.13
N PRO A 110 4.15 -16.15 6.09
CA PRO A 110 4.92 -15.55 7.21
C PRO A 110 6.14 -14.68 6.84
N ALA A 111 6.43 -14.50 5.55
CA ALA A 111 7.52 -13.69 5.02
C ALA A 111 7.09 -12.95 3.75
N SER A 112 5.79 -12.68 3.63
CA SER A 112 5.20 -12.04 2.46
C SER A 112 4.54 -10.76 2.93
N ASP A 113 5.17 -9.63 2.66
CA ASP A 113 4.64 -8.29 2.91
C ASP A 113 3.71 -7.85 1.76
N TYR A 114 2.87 -8.79 1.31
CA TYR A 114 1.98 -8.61 0.18
C TYR A 114 0.59 -8.23 0.67
N LEU A 115 0.11 -7.10 0.17
CA LEU A 115 -1.25 -6.60 0.29
C LEU A 115 -1.85 -6.45 -1.11
N GLY A 116 -3.03 -7.05 -1.30
CA GLY A 116 -3.69 -7.02 -2.59
C GLY A 116 -5.11 -7.58 -2.55
N VAL A 117 -5.87 -7.30 -3.60
CA VAL A 117 -7.22 -7.83 -3.78
C VAL A 117 -7.24 -8.65 -5.04
N ILE A 118 -7.82 -9.84 -4.98
CA ILE A 118 -7.95 -10.74 -6.13
C ILE A 118 -9.42 -11.08 -6.39
N SER A 119 -9.75 -11.46 -7.63
CA SER A 119 -11.03 -12.08 -7.97
C SER A 119 -10.85 -13.29 -8.89
N LYS A 120 -11.79 -14.23 -8.86
CA LYS A 120 -11.74 -15.45 -9.69
C LYS A 120 -12.48 -15.31 -11.00
N ASP A 121 -13.27 -14.26 -11.15
CA ASP A 121 -14.09 -14.03 -12.33
C ASP A 121 -13.99 -12.58 -12.82
N PRO A 122 -14.12 -12.36 -14.15
CA PRO A 122 -14.07 -11.01 -14.73
C PRO A 122 -15.39 -10.24 -14.55
N ILE A 123 -16.49 -10.90 -14.18
CA ILE A 123 -17.79 -10.24 -13.94
C ILE A 123 -17.70 -9.37 -12.68
N SER A 124 -16.90 -9.78 -11.70
CA SER A 124 -16.55 -9.03 -10.50
C SER A 124 -16.10 -7.61 -10.81
N ALA A 125 -15.45 -7.37 -11.96
CA ALA A 125 -15.07 -6.03 -12.36
C ALA A 125 -16.26 -5.12 -12.72
N SER A 126 -17.22 -5.64 -13.49
CA SER A 126 -18.44 -4.91 -13.82
C SER A 126 -19.29 -4.65 -12.57
N LEU A 127 -19.34 -5.62 -11.66
CA LEU A 127 -20.05 -5.51 -10.40
C LEU A 127 -19.42 -4.43 -9.50
N LEU A 128 -18.10 -4.50 -9.29
CA LEU A 128 -17.37 -3.52 -8.51
C LEU A 128 -17.55 -2.10 -9.07
N GLN A 129 -17.47 -1.91 -10.39
CA GLN A 129 -17.75 -0.61 -11.01
C GLN A 129 -19.13 -0.07 -10.64
N ALA A 130 -20.16 -0.92 -10.69
CA ALA A 130 -21.52 -0.52 -10.33
C ALA A 130 -21.61 -0.13 -8.84
N ARG A 131 -20.93 -0.86 -7.95
CA ARG A 131 -20.90 -0.55 -6.52
C ARG A 131 -20.17 0.76 -6.22
N LEU A 132 -19.05 1.02 -6.88
CA LEU A 132 -18.31 2.28 -6.73
C LEU A 132 -19.17 3.48 -7.13
N ILE A 133 -19.94 3.37 -8.22
CA ILE A 133 -20.89 4.42 -8.65
C ILE A 133 -21.98 4.65 -7.59
N GLU A 134 -22.54 3.59 -6.98
CA GLU A 134 -23.52 3.72 -5.89
C GLU A 134 -22.95 4.44 -4.66
N LEU A 135 -21.69 4.19 -4.35
CA LEU A 135 -20.95 4.82 -3.25
C LEU A 135 -20.47 6.24 -3.58
N GLY A 136 -20.79 6.76 -4.78
CA GLY A 136 -20.39 8.09 -5.23
C GLY A 136 -18.89 8.23 -5.47
N GLN A 137 -18.19 7.13 -5.75
CA GLN A 137 -16.76 7.13 -6.04
C GLN A 137 -16.51 7.49 -7.51
N ASP A 138 -15.56 8.39 -7.77
CA ASP A 138 -15.15 8.81 -9.11
C ASP A 138 -13.97 7.96 -9.63
N THR A 139 -14.14 6.63 -9.57
CA THR A 139 -13.10 5.66 -9.92
C THR A 139 -13.60 4.75 -11.04
N VAL A 140 -12.76 4.55 -12.06
CA VAL A 140 -13.06 3.68 -13.22
C VAL A 140 -12.29 2.37 -13.10
N VAL A 141 -13.02 1.26 -13.20
CA VAL A 141 -12.51 -0.10 -13.21
C VAL A 141 -12.27 -0.53 -14.66
N GLN A 142 -11.06 -1.02 -14.94
CA GLN A 142 -10.68 -1.54 -16.25
C GLN A 142 -10.02 -2.91 -16.11
N ILE A 143 -10.20 -3.78 -17.10
CA ILE A 143 -9.51 -5.07 -17.18
C ILE A 143 -8.24 -4.83 -18.00
N ALA A 144 -7.07 -4.99 -17.39
CA ALA A 144 -5.79 -4.96 -18.08
C ALA A 144 -5.68 -6.18 -19.02
N GLY A 145 -5.26 -5.95 -20.27
CA GLY A 145 -5.13 -6.96 -21.32
C GLY A 145 -3.76 -7.60 -21.41
#